data_AF-A0A0P7C539-F1
#
_entry.id   AF-A0A0P7C539-F1
#
_cell.length_a   1.000
_cell.length_b   1.000
_cell.length_c   1.000
_cell.angle_alpha   90.00
_cell.angle_beta   90.00
_cell.angle_gamma   90.00
#
_symmetry.space_group_name_H-M   'P 1'
#
loop_
_entity.id
_entity.type
_entity.pdbx_description
1 polymer ?
#
loop_
_entity_poly.entity_id
_entity_poly.type
_entity_poly.pdbx_seq_one_letter_code
_entity_poly.pdbx_strand_id
1 'polypeptide(L)' 'MKKVDLKGLTVEQLQEQIAAEKDRLQKMKFAHAITPIENPKRITETRKVIARLSTELTSR' A
#
# COMPACT_ATOMS: atom_id res chain seq x y z
N MET A 1 -5.55 14.30 2.46
CA MET A 1 -4.71 13.17 2.91
C MET A 1 -3.98 13.59 4.18
N LYS A 2 -4.33 13.03 5.35
CA LYS A 2 -3.55 13.23 6.58
C LYS A 2 -2.21 12.51 6.43
N LYS A 3 -1.12 13.15 6.86
CA LYS A 3 0.20 12.50 6.96
C LYS A 3 0.06 11.39 8.00
N VAL A 4 0.09 10.14 7.56
CA VAL A 4 0.17 9.01 8.50
C VAL A 4 1.57 9.08 9.10
N ASP A 5 1.67 9.18 10.42
CA ASP A 5 2.95 9.19 11.13
C ASP A 5 3.62 7.81 11.02
N LEU A 6 4.33 7.58 9.91
CA LEU A 6 5.08 6.36 9.64
C LEU A 6 6.34 6.23 10.53
N LYS A 7 6.70 7.30 11.24
CA LYS A 7 7.87 7.36 12.14
C LYS A 7 7.73 6.50 13.40
N GLY A 8 6.51 6.13 13.80
CA GLY A 8 6.26 5.32 15.00
C GLY A 8 6.36 3.80 14.79
N LEU A 9 6.47 3.33 13.55
CA LEU A 9 6.53 1.90 13.23
C LEU A 9 7.96 1.36 13.34
N THR A 10 8.12 0.10 13.73
CA THR A 10 9.43 -0.59 13.64
C THR A 10 9.70 -1.06 12.21
N VAL A 11 10.94 -1.44 11.91
CA VAL A 11 11.34 -1.96 10.58
C VAL A 11 10.54 -3.21 10.20
N GLU A 12 10.31 -4.10 11.17
CA GLU A 12 9.53 -5.33 11.00
C GLU A 12 8.06 -5.02 10.67
N GLN A 13 7.45 -4.09 11.42
CA GLN A 13 6.07 -3.66 11.18
C GLN A 13 5.91 -2.98 9.81
N LEU A 14 6.91 -2.23 9.35
CA LEU A 14 6.91 -1.63 8.02
C LEU A 14 6.94 -2.72 6.93
N GLN A 15 7.79 -3.73 7.09
CA GLN A 15 7.88 -4.85 6.14
C GLN A 15 6.59 -5.67 6.09
N GLU A 16 5.99 -5.94 7.25
CA GLU A 16 4.73 -6.68 7.35
C GLU A 16 3.57 -5.91 6.69
N GLN A 17 3.46 -4.60 6.94
CA GLN A 17 2.46 -3.75 6.26
C GLN A 17 2.70 -3.67 4.75
N ILE A 18 3.95 -3.59 4.30
CA ILE A 18 4.28 -3.59 2.87
C ILE A 18 3.82 -4.91 2.22
N ALA A 19 4.04 -6.05 2.87
CA ALA A 19 3.61 -7.35 2.36
C ALA A 19 2.06 -7.41 2.27
N ALA A 20 1.37 -7.04 3.33
CA ALA A 20 -0.09 -7.03 3.38
C ALA A 20 -0.71 -6.11 2.31
N GLU A 21 -0.18 -4.90 2.13
CA GLU A 21 -0.68 -3.96 1.13
C GLU A 21 -0.35 -4.39 -0.31
N LYS A 22 0.77 -5.08 -0.53
CA LYS A 22 1.08 -5.69 -1.84
C LYS A 22 0.09 -6.79 -2.21
N ASP A 23 -0.24 -7.67 -1.27
CA ASP A 23 -1.25 -8.72 -1.48
C ASP A 23 -2.62 -8.13 -1.78
N ARG A 24 -3.00 -7.08 -1.04
CA ARG A 24 -4.23 -6.33 -1.28
C ARG A 24 -4.24 -5.71 -2.69
N LEU A 25 -3.14 -5.09 -3.10
CA LEU A 25 -3.02 -4.52 -4.45
C LEU A 25 -3.16 -5.59 -5.53
N GLN A 26 -2.57 -6.77 -5.33
CA GLN A 26 -2.67 -7.89 -6.27
C GLN A 26 -4.11 -8.40 -6.38
N LYS A 27 -4.80 -8.60 -5.25
CA LYS A 27 -6.22 -8.98 -5.22
C LYS A 27 -7.10 -7.95 -5.94
N MET A 28 -6.85 -6.66 -5.71
CA MET A 28 -7.60 -5.60 -6.38
C MET A 28 -7.34 -5.57 -7.88
N LYS A 29 -6.09 -5.75 -8.34
CA LYS A 29 -5.79 -5.83 -9.78
C LYS A 29 -6.46 -7.02 -10.44
N PHE A 30 -6.44 -8.18 -9.77
CA PHE A 30 -7.09 -9.38 -10.27
C PHE A 30 -8.61 -9.20 -10.35
N ALA A 31 -9.23 -8.67 -9.29
CA ALA A 31 -10.65 -8.33 -9.29
C ALA A 31 -11.01 -7.32 -10.39
N HIS A 32 -10.18 -6.30 -10.63
CA HIS A 32 -10.40 -5.32 -11.70
C HIS A 32 -10.39 -5.93 -13.10
N ALA A 33 -9.48 -6.89 -13.32
CA ALA A 33 -9.29 -7.54 -14.60
C ALA A 33 -10.49 -8.44 -14.96
N ILE A 34 -11.13 -9.05 -13.95
CA ILE A 34 -12.33 -9.87 -14.14
C ILE A 34 -13.57 -8.98 -14.26
N THR A 35 -13.70 -8.00 -13.37
CA THR A 35 -14.85 -7.10 -13.31
C THR A 35 -14.39 -5.67 -13.07
N PRO A 36 -14.88 -4.66 -13.82
CA PRO A 36 -14.56 -3.27 -13.54
C PRO A 36 -14.86 -2.93 -12.08
N ILE A 37 -13.84 -2.51 -11.31
CA ILE A 37 -14.07 -2.12 -9.91
C ILE A 37 -14.80 -0.78 -9.91
N GLU A 38 -15.74 -0.65 -9.00
CA GLU A 38 -16.52 0.56 -8.74
C GLU A 38 -15.66 1.83 -8.58
N ASN A 39 -14.43 1.70 -8.04
CA ASN A 39 -13.50 2.82 -7.94
C ASN A 39 -12.04 2.42 -8.23
N PRO A 40 -11.57 2.60 -9.48
CA PRO A 40 -10.18 2.34 -9.87
C PRO A 40 -9.16 3.23 -9.14
N LYS A 41 -9.55 4.40 -8.60
CA LYS A 41 -8.63 5.29 -7.87
C LYS A 41 -8.05 4.59 -6.63
N ARG A 42 -8.79 3.67 -6.01
CA ARG A 42 -8.29 2.90 -4.86
C ARG A 42 -7.02 2.11 -5.18
N ILE A 43 -6.86 1.61 -6.42
CA ILE A 43 -5.63 0.92 -6.86
C ILE A 43 -4.44 1.87 -6.83
N THR A 44 -4.64 3.12 -7.29
CA THR A 44 -3.59 4.14 -7.29
C THR A 44 -3.26 4.65 -5.89
N GLU A 45 -4.26 4.75 -5.01
CA GLU A 45 -4.08 5.11 -3.60
C GLU A 45 -3.27 4.05 -2.85
N THR A 46 -3.64 2.76 -2.95
CA THR A 46 -2.88 1.66 -2.35
C THR A 46 -1.44 1.63 -2.85
N ARG A 47 -1.20 1.87 -4.14
CA ARG A 47 0.16 1.97 -4.70
C ARG A 47 0.98 3.10 -4.07
N LYS A 48 0.35 4.27 -3.83
CA LYS A 48 1.00 5.40 -3.14
C LYS A 48 1.30 5.09 -1.68
N VAL A 49 0.45 4.32 -1.00
CA VAL A 49 0.69 3.87 0.38
C VAL A 49 1.93 2.97 0.45
N ILE A 50 2.01 1.95 -0.42
CA ILE A 50 3.18 1.06 -0.51
C ILE A 50 4.46 1.85 -0.78
N ALA A 51 4.41 2.81 -1.71
CA ALA A 51 5.56 3.66 -2.01
C ALA A 51 6.03 4.44 -0.78
N ARG A 52 5.13 5.04 -0.01
CA ARG A 52 5.48 5.78 1.22
C ARG A 52 6.09 4.87 2.29
N LEU A 53 5.52 3.69 2.51
CA LEU A 53 6.06 2.70 3.44
C LEU A 53 7.48 2.26 3.02
N SER A 54 7.69 2.06 1.73
CA SER A 54 9.00 1.69 1.18
C SER A 54 10.01 2.84 1.30
N THR A 55 9.60 4.09 1.05
CA THR A 55 10.46 5.27 1.23
C THR A 55 10.87 5.44 2.68
N GLU A 56 9.95 5.24 3.63
CA GLU A 56 10.27 5.26 5.07
C GLU A 56 11.28 4.16 5.43
N LEU A 57 11.11 2.94 4.91
CA LEU A 57 12.05 1.83 5.10
C LEU A 57 13.46 2.18 4.59
N THR A 58 13.57 2.86 3.45
CA THR A 58 14.86 3.27 2.85
C THR A 58 15.47 4.50 3.51
N SER A 59 14.66 5.37 4.11
CA SER A 59 15.13 6.61 4.75
C SER A 59 15.65 6.40 6.18
N ARG A 60 15.49 5.19 6.72
CA ARG A 60 16.04 4.75 8.01
C ARG A 60 17.41 4.11 7.80
#